data_AF-A0A9E3NSV8-F1
#
_entry.id   AF-A0A9E3NSV8-F1
#
_cell.length_a   1.000
_cell.length_b   1.000
_cell.length_c   1.000
_cell.angle_alpha   90.00
_cell.angle_beta   90.00
_cell.angle_gamma   90.00
#
_symmetry.space_group_name_H-M   'P 1'
#
loop_
_entity.id
_entity.type
_entity.pdbx_description
1 polymer ?
#
loop_
_entity_poly.entity_id
_entity_poly.type
_entity_poly.pdbx_seq_one_letter_code
_entity_poly.pdbx_strand_id
1 'polypeptide(L)'
;MKLPTMLVAAIALLVFACNASEKPPLVPTSPSTRPTCDAIDRACDPHEDEGGLAKECHDLAEAAATDEAACVQRKAECLAACPPKS
;
A
#
# COMPACT_ATOMS: atom_id res chain seq x y z
N MET A 1 34.61 -15.48 -37.01
CA MET A 1 33.19 -15.87 -37.13
C MET A 1 32.60 -16.04 -35.74
N LYS A 2 31.32 -15.65 -35.59
CA LYS A 2 30.38 -15.88 -34.48
C LYS A 2 30.24 -14.76 -33.44
N LEU A 3 29.21 -13.95 -33.68
CA LEU A 3 28.42 -13.16 -32.75
C LEU A 3 27.04 -13.88 -32.58
N PRO A 4 26.10 -13.42 -31.73
CA PRO A 4 25.89 -13.77 -30.32
C PRO A 4 24.51 -14.45 -30.09
N THR A 5 24.27 -15.08 -28.93
CA THR A 5 22.90 -15.39 -28.47
C THR A 5 22.88 -15.70 -26.96
N MET A 6 21.73 -15.46 -26.33
CA MET A 6 21.34 -15.72 -24.92
C MET A 6 21.78 -14.55 -23.99
N LEU A 7 20.97 -13.59 -23.50
CA LEU A 7 19.57 -13.56 -23.01
C LEU A 7 19.25 -14.71 -22.05
N VAL A 8 18.57 -14.41 -20.93
CA VAL A 8 18.28 -15.24 -19.72
C VAL A 8 19.33 -14.97 -18.60
N ALA A 9 19.05 -14.58 -17.35
CA ALA A 9 17.87 -14.38 -16.50
C ALA A 9 18.33 -13.45 -15.35
N ALA A 10 17.60 -12.42 -14.93
CA ALA A 10 16.47 -12.47 -13.99
C ALA A 10 16.72 -13.31 -12.71
N ILE A 11 16.80 -12.60 -11.57
CA ILE A 11 16.37 -13.02 -10.21
C ILE A 11 17.33 -13.91 -9.40
N ALA A 12 17.91 -13.31 -8.35
CA ALA A 12 18.23 -13.96 -7.06
C ALA A 12 18.37 -12.82 -6.01
N LEU A 13 17.30 -12.39 -5.35
CA LEU A 13 16.79 -12.88 -4.06
C LEU A 13 17.86 -13.06 -2.98
N LEU A 14 17.76 -12.13 -2.00
CA LEU A 14 17.81 -12.34 -0.54
C LEU A 14 19.16 -12.67 0.11
N VAL A 15 19.44 -11.98 1.22
CA VAL A 15 19.45 -12.55 2.59
C VAL A 15 20.43 -11.75 3.49
N PHE A 16 19.93 -11.36 4.67
CA PHE A 16 20.62 -11.05 5.94
C PHE A 16 21.42 -9.75 6.10
N ALA A 17 21.00 -8.94 7.07
CA ALA A 17 21.50 -9.09 8.44
C ALA A 17 20.63 -8.32 9.45
N CYS A 18 20.04 -9.04 10.40
CA CYS A 18 19.59 -8.50 11.67
C CYS A 18 20.82 -8.05 12.49
N ASN A 19 20.78 -6.86 13.10
CA ASN A 19 21.52 -6.58 14.32
C ASN A 19 20.91 -5.40 15.09
N ALA A 20 21.01 -5.52 16.42
CA ALA A 20 20.86 -4.51 17.46
C ALA A 20 19.44 -4.10 17.92
N SER A 21 19.09 -4.62 19.09
CA SER A 21 18.14 -4.07 20.05
C SER A 21 18.54 -2.66 20.47
N GLU A 22 17.84 -1.64 19.99
CA GLU A 22 17.84 -0.30 20.59
C GLU A 22 16.42 0.28 20.42
N LYS A 23 15.72 0.51 21.55
CA LYS A 23 14.54 1.38 21.77
C LYS A 23 13.65 1.67 20.54
N PRO A 24 12.37 1.24 20.48
CA PRO A 24 11.56 1.38 19.28
C PRO A 24 11.56 2.83 18.79
N PRO A 25 12.21 3.12 17.65
CA PRO A 25 12.18 4.44 17.08
C PRO A 25 10.77 4.67 16.53
N LEU A 26 10.18 5.82 16.81
CA LEU A 26 9.03 6.34 16.08
C LEU A 26 9.46 6.57 14.62
N VAL A 27 9.35 5.56 13.75
CA VAL A 27 9.49 5.71 12.29
C VAL A 27 8.80 4.55 11.57
N PRO A 28 8.34 4.78 10.33
CA PRO A 28 6.96 4.66 9.90
C PRO A 28 6.61 3.23 9.51
N THR A 29 5.30 2.95 9.50
CA THR A 29 4.63 1.81 8.87
C THR A 29 5.46 1.20 7.74
N SER A 30 5.71 -0.10 7.87
CA SER A 30 6.32 -0.98 6.85
C SER A 30 5.96 -0.56 5.43
N PRO A 31 6.85 -0.73 4.42
CA PRO A 31 6.48 -0.56 3.03
C PRO A 31 5.21 -1.36 2.78
N SER A 32 4.09 -0.66 2.64
CA SER A 32 2.79 -1.31 2.74
C SER A 32 2.70 -2.33 1.64
N THR A 33 2.50 -3.59 2.02
CA THR A 33 2.17 -4.68 1.11
C THR A 33 0.84 -4.45 0.39
N ARG A 34 0.16 -3.32 0.67
CA ARG A 34 -1.16 -2.93 0.20
C ARG A 34 -1.16 -1.48 -0.35
N PRO A 35 -0.42 -1.18 -1.43
CA PRO A 35 -0.22 0.20 -1.92
C PRO A 35 -1.52 0.89 -2.37
N THR A 36 -2.54 0.15 -2.79
CA THR A 36 -3.84 0.74 -3.12
C THR A 36 -4.65 1.06 -1.87
N CYS A 37 -4.62 0.19 -0.86
CA CYS A 37 -5.26 0.49 0.42
C CYS A 37 -4.67 1.76 1.03
N ASP A 38 -3.36 1.86 1.08
CA ASP A 38 -2.64 3.06 1.48
C ASP A 38 -3.06 4.34 0.74
N ALA A 39 -3.33 4.23 -0.56
CA ALA A 39 -3.75 5.37 -1.36
C ALA A 39 -5.19 5.80 -1.04
N ILE A 40 -6.07 4.83 -0.79
CA ILE A 40 -7.45 5.07 -0.35
C ILE A 40 -7.44 5.67 1.05
N ASP A 41 -6.69 5.07 1.97
CA ASP A 41 -6.54 5.52 3.35
C ASP A 41 -6.11 6.99 3.41
N ARG A 42 -4.99 7.34 2.77
CA ARG A 42 -4.52 8.73 2.72
C ARG A 42 -5.50 9.71 2.07
N ALA A 43 -6.31 9.25 1.12
CA ALA A 43 -7.31 10.10 0.48
C ALA A 43 -8.53 10.30 1.39
N CYS A 44 -8.93 9.27 2.14
CA CYS A 44 -10.17 9.23 2.90
C CYS A 44 -10.03 9.54 4.39
N ASP A 45 -8.83 9.44 4.97
CA ASP A 45 -8.50 9.83 6.35
C ASP A 45 -9.02 11.24 6.69
N PRO A 46 -8.84 12.28 5.85
CA PRO A 46 -9.40 13.60 6.14
C PRO A 46 -10.93 13.64 6.18
N HIS A 47 -11.62 12.63 5.64
CA HIS A 47 -13.07 12.55 5.46
C HIS A 47 -13.72 11.50 6.38
N GLU A 48 -12.96 10.87 7.27
CA GLU A 48 -13.46 9.78 8.13
C GLU A 48 -14.67 10.20 9.00
N ASP A 49 -14.72 11.47 9.40
CA ASP A 49 -15.78 12.07 10.21
C ASP A 49 -17.05 12.44 9.42
N GLU A 50 -16.97 12.49 8.08
CA GLU A 50 -18.11 12.89 7.23
C GLU A 50 -19.12 11.74 7.04
N GLY A 51 -18.73 10.51 7.40
CA GLY A 51 -19.56 9.32 7.27
C GLY A 51 -19.75 8.87 5.81
N GLY A 52 -20.71 7.97 5.59
CA GLY A 52 -21.03 7.43 4.26
C GLY A 52 -19.84 6.73 3.58
N LEU A 53 -19.78 6.83 2.25
CA LEU A 53 -18.81 6.11 1.43
C LEU A 53 -17.35 6.47 1.76
N ALA A 54 -17.08 7.71 2.18
CA ALA A 54 -15.72 8.12 2.55
C ALA A 54 -15.23 7.35 3.79
N LYS A 55 -16.07 7.25 4.82
CA LYS A 55 -15.78 6.44 6.01
C LYS A 55 -15.69 4.96 5.68
N GLU A 56 -16.62 4.42 4.89
CA GLU A 56 -16.57 3.00 4.49
C GLU A 56 -15.28 2.64 3.73
N CYS A 57 -14.76 3.58 2.94
CA CYS A 57 -13.51 3.42 2.21
C CYS A 57 -12.27 3.53 3.09
N HIS A 58 -12.26 4.45 4.06
CA HIS A 58 -11.21 4.53 5.07
C HIS A 58 -11.19 3.26 5.94
N ASP A 59 -12.33 2.84 6.49
CA ASP A 59 -12.46 1.63 7.30
C ASP A 59 -12.03 0.37 6.51
N LEU A 60 -12.35 0.28 5.22
CA LEU A 60 -11.89 -0.79 4.33
C LEU A 60 -10.35 -0.82 4.21
N ALA A 61 -9.75 0.36 4.02
CA ALA A 61 -8.31 0.49 3.81
C ALA A 61 -7.52 0.19 5.09
N GLU A 62 -8.01 0.63 6.25
CA GLU A 62 -7.39 0.35 7.56
C GLU A 62 -7.58 -1.09 8.03
N ALA A 63 -8.68 -1.75 7.64
CA ALA A 63 -8.98 -3.09 8.12
C ALA A 63 -7.84 -4.08 7.83
N ALA A 64 -7.30 -4.68 8.89
CA ALA A 64 -6.18 -5.63 8.80
C ALA A 64 -6.53 -6.90 7.99
N ALA A 65 -7.82 -7.26 7.93
CA ALA A 65 -8.32 -8.39 7.16
C ALA A 65 -8.50 -8.08 5.65
N THR A 66 -8.49 -6.81 5.26
CA THR A 66 -8.57 -6.41 3.86
C THR A 66 -7.25 -6.67 3.17
N ASP A 67 -7.28 -7.24 1.98
CA ASP A 67 -6.10 -7.43 1.14
C ASP A 67 -6.00 -6.35 0.06
N GLU A 68 -4.87 -6.33 -0.67
CA GLU A 68 -4.67 -5.37 -1.76
C GLU A 68 -5.70 -5.53 -2.88
N ALA A 69 -6.16 -6.76 -3.16
CA ALA A 69 -7.11 -7.02 -4.24
C ALA A 69 -8.47 -6.39 -3.95
N ALA A 70 -8.94 -6.46 -2.71
CA ALA A 70 -10.17 -5.82 -2.26
C ALA A 70 -10.09 -4.28 -2.39
N CYS A 71 -8.96 -3.66 -2.04
CA CYS A 71 -8.76 -2.23 -2.24
C CYS A 71 -8.67 -1.85 -3.73
N VAL A 72 -8.03 -2.68 -4.56
CA VAL A 72 -7.99 -2.46 -6.01
C VAL A 72 -9.39 -2.47 -6.62
N GLN A 73 -10.26 -3.38 -6.18
CA GLN A 73 -11.64 -3.46 -6.66
C GLN A 73 -12.45 -2.20 -6.35
N ARG A 74 -12.20 -1.56 -5.20
CA ARG A 74 -12.94 -0.36 -4.76
C ARG A 74 -12.21 0.96 -4.98
N LYS A 75 -10.99 0.93 -5.52
CA LYS A 75 -10.12 2.10 -5.66
C LYS A 75 -10.79 3.31 -6.29
N ALA A 76 -11.40 3.12 -7.47
CA ALA A 76 -11.99 4.24 -8.20
C ALA A 76 -13.19 4.86 -7.46
N GLU A 77 -14.01 4.02 -6.83
CA GLU A 77 -15.15 4.44 -6.02
C GLU A 77 -14.68 5.23 -4.79
N CYS A 78 -13.69 4.70 -4.07
CA CYS A 78 -13.17 5.34 -2.87
C CYS A 78 -12.45 6.66 -3.14
N LEU A 79 -11.64 6.75 -4.20
CA LEU A 79 -10.98 8.00 -4.56
C LEU A 79 -11.98 9.06 -5.06
N ALA A 80 -13.12 8.65 -5.61
CA ALA A 80 -14.19 9.58 -5.97
C ALA A 80 -14.99 10.06 -4.76
N ALA A 81 -15.13 9.21 -3.74
CA ALA A 81 -15.81 9.54 -2.49
C ALA A 81 -15.01 10.50 -1.59
N CYS A 82 -13.68 10.55 -1.75
CA CYS A 82 -12.77 11.33 -0.93
C CYS A 82 -12.01 12.38 -1.78
N PRO A 83 -12.69 13.42 -2.29
CA PRO A 83 -12.05 14.44 -3.11
C PRO A 83 -11.09 15.29 -2.28
N PRO A 84 -9.96 15.76 -2.86
CA PRO A 84 -8.99 16.55 -2.11
C PRO A 84 -9.64 17.80 -1.50
N LYS A 85 -9.48 17.98 -0.18
CA LYS A 85 -9.90 19.20 0.50
C LYS A 85 -9.08 20.38 -0.05
N SER A 86 -9.77 21.34 -0.64
CA SER A 86 -9.19 22.58 -1.22
C SER A 86 -8.86 23.61 -0.15
#